data_AF-A0A558H8H9-F1
#
_entry.id   AF-A0A558H8H9-F1
#
_cell.length_a   1.000
_cell.length_b   1.000
_cell.length_c   1.000
_cell.angle_alpha   90.00
_cell.angle_beta   90.00
_cell.angle_gamma   90.00
#
_symmetry.space_group_name_H-M   'P 1'
#
loop_
_entity.id
_entity.type
_entity.pdbx_description
1 polymer ?
#
loop_
_entity_poly.entity_id
_entity_poly.type
_entity_poly.pdbx_seq_one_letter_code
_entity_poly.pdbx_strand_id
1 'polypeptide(L)'
;MTLRTFVSALGVILALLLTAVAVPAAWVDQNIVKEEGFVRIAGGLGNDPDFQSRLAAAAVGTFESSVDLPGPIQSLAADALRNAATGMQSWSDYPAAWEETVRNSHRLNFGAAPQTEEAATTTALVLDIGPLVRLIRDHFAEATRIRLDVPAESLVSLGEPSHRQLVERVAAFAPLWWLAAAGALLASLRALAAARRRSLVLVFLGLGGLALAALWTAGSDLAGGIVGNLASANGVAELFKQEFLTTARTGFGQWTLIAAVVSGVVLVVGIIGSVVSGRQGSRSARS
;
A
#
# COMPACT_ATOMS: atom_id res chain seq x y z
N MET A 1 11.10 8.77 42.88
CA MET A 1 10.54 7.89 41.82
C MET A 1 10.90 6.46 42.20
N THR A 2 9.93 5.56 42.45
CA THR A 2 10.28 4.17 42.79
C THR A 2 10.62 3.40 41.52
N LEU A 3 11.52 2.39 41.62
CA LEU A 3 11.95 1.55 40.49
C LEU A 3 10.78 1.02 39.64
N ARG A 4 9.66 0.69 40.30
CA ARG A 4 8.42 0.23 39.65
C ARG A 4 7.76 1.26 38.74
N THR A 5 7.77 2.54 39.12
CA THR A 5 7.22 3.62 38.27
C THR A 5 8.09 3.86 37.05
N PHE A 6 9.42 3.78 37.21
CA PHE A 6 10.36 3.90 36.10
C PHE A 6 10.19 2.76 35.08
N VAL A 7 10.15 1.51 35.55
CA VAL A 7 9.91 0.33 34.68
C VAL A 7 8.57 0.40 33.96
N SER A 8 7.52 0.87 34.64
CA SER A 8 6.21 1.06 34.01
C SER A 8 6.22 2.14 32.93
N ALA A 9 6.88 3.28 33.17
CA ALA A 9 6.99 4.34 32.18
C ALA A 9 7.79 3.89 30.94
N LEU A 10 8.92 3.22 31.17
CA LEU A 10 9.74 2.67 30.09
C LEU A 10 8.98 1.60 29.28
N GLY A 11 8.18 0.77 29.93
CA GLY A 11 7.33 -0.21 29.27
C GLY A 11 6.27 0.42 28.36
N VAL A 12 5.64 1.52 28.78
CA VAL A 12 4.68 2.26 27.94
C VAL A 12 5.38 2.86 26.73
N ILE A 13 6.53 3.52 26.93
CA ILE A 13 7.30 4.12 25.83
C ILE A 13 7.71 3.05 24.83
N LEU A 14 8.28 1.94 25.30
CA LEU A 14 8.69 0.83 24.43
C LEU A 14 7.50 0.24 23.67
N ALA A 15 6.34 0.07 24.33
CA ALA A 15 5.14 -0.42 23.68
C ALA A 15 4.68 0.51 22.54
N LEU A 16 4.68 1.83 22.79
CA LEU A 16 4.31 2.82 21.77
C LEU A 16 5.31 2.84 20.61
N LEU A 17 6.62 2.79 20.87
CA LEU A 17 7.64 2.76 19.81
C LEU A 17 7.52 1.50 18.94
N LEU A 18 7.31 0.34 19.56
CA LEU A 18 7.13 -0.90 18.81
C LEU A 18 5.83 -0.90 18.01
N THR A 19 4.74 -0.36 18.58
CA THR A 19 3.46 -0.18 17.87
C THR A 19 3.61 0.78 16.68
N ALA A 20 4.37 1.87 16.85
CA ALA A 20 4.62 2.88 15.84
C ALA A 20 5.17 2.28 14.54
N VAL A 21 5.99 1.23 14.65
CA VAL A 21 6.59 0.51 13.52
C VAL A 21 5.74 -0.69 13.10
N ALA A 22 5.20 -1.45 14.07
CA ALA A 22 4.47 -2.69 13.80
C ALA A 22 3.22 -2.45 12.94
N VAL A 23 2.45 -1.39 13.20
CA VAL A 23 1.19 -1.14 12.49
C VAL A 23 1.42 -0.79 11.01
N PRO A 24 2.28 0.18 10.65
CA PRO A 24 2.62 0.43 9.25
C PRO A 24 3.25 -0.79 8.57
N ALA A 25 4.16 -1.50 9.25
CA ALA A 25 4.80 -2.69 8.69
C ALA A 25 3.79 -3.80 8.39
N ALA A 26 2.83 -4.04 9.30
CA ALA A 26 1.75 -5.00 9.10
C ALA A 26 0.85 -4.63 7.93
N TRP A 27 0.52 -3.35 7.79
CA TRP A 27 -0.28 -2.87 6.66
C TRP A 27 0.45 -3.09 5.33
N VAL A 28 1.74 -2.75 5.27
CA VAL A 28 2.57 -2.93 4.07
C VAL A 28 2.73 -4.41 3.72
N ASP A 29 2.99 -5.27 4.72
CA ASP A 29 3.03 -6.73 4.53
C ASP A 29 1.73 -7.25 3.91
N GLN A 30 0.59 -6.84 4.47
CA GLN A 30 -0.73 -7.37 4.09
C GLN A 30 -1.28 -6.79 2.79
N ASN A 31 -0.88 -5.60 2.38
CA ASN A 31 -1.50 -4.87 1.26
C ASN A 31 -0.54 -4.58 0.09
N ILE A 32 0.77 -4.69 0.30
CA ILE A 32 1.77 -4.44 -0.75
C ILE A 32 2.63 -5.69 -0.98
N VAL A 33 3.18 -6.29 0.08
CA VAL A 33 4.09 -7.43 -0.06
C VAL A 33 3.34 -8.71 -0.44
N LYS A 34 2.16 -8.95 0.14
CA LYS A 34 1.32 -10.10 -0.23
C LYS A 34 0.53 -9.82 -1.51
N GLU A 35 0.62 -10.76 -2.44
CA GLU A 35 -0.03 -10.71 -3.77
C GLU A 35 -1.52 -10.37 -3.67
N GLU A 36 -2.29 -11.11 -2.86
CA GLU A 36 -3.74 -10.90 -2.71
C GLU A 36 -4.09 -9.49 -2.22
N GLY A 37 -3.28 -8.94 -1.32
CA GLY A 37 -3.48 -7.59 -0.81
C GLY A 37 -3.19 -6.52 -1.86
N PHE A 38 -2.10 -6.72 -2.61
CA PHE A 38 -1.73 -5.83 -3.70
C PHE A 38 -2.78 -5.85 -4.81
N VAL A 39 -3.22 -7.05 -5.21
CA VAL A 39 -4.28 -7.23 -6.22
C VAL A 39 -5.59 -6.59 -5.76
N ARG A 40 -5.95 -6.67 -4.47
CA ARG A 40 -7.15 -6.00 -3.95
C ARG A 40 -7.08 -4.47 -4.11
N ILE A 41 -5.90 -3.86 -3.95
CA ILE A 41 -5.72 -2.41 -4.09
C ILE A 41 -5.59 -2.03 -5.56
N ALA A 42 -4.59 -2.56 -6.26
CA ALA A 42 -4.25 -2.18 -7.62
C ALA A 42 -5.21 -2.76 -8.66
N GLY A 43 -5.76 -3.96 -8.43
CA GLY A 43 -6.79 -4.57 -9.29
C GLY A 43 -8.10 -3.79 -9.24
N GLY A 44 -8.42 -3.15 -8.12
CA GLY A 44 -9.57 -2.26 -7.98
C GLY A 44 -9.58 -1.11 -8.99
N LEU A 45 -8.41 -0.61 -9.38
CA LEU A 45 -8.27 0.48 -10.36
C LEU A 45 -8.85 0.10 -11.73
N GLY A 46 -8.76 -1.18 -12.12
CA GLY A 46 -9.32 -1.67 -13.38
C GLY A 46 -10.84 -1.60 -13.45
N ASN A 47 -11.54 -1.31 -12.35
CA ASN A 47 -12.99 -1.11 -12.33
C ASN A 47 -13.40 0.37 -12.38
N ASP A 48 -12.44 1.31 -12.36
CA ASP A 48 -12.71 2.74 -12.41
C ASP A 48 -12.69 3.25 -13.87
N PRO A 49 -13.85 3.67 -14.44
CA PRO A 49 -13.92 4.17 -15.81
C PRO A 49 -13.04 5.41 -16.05
N ASP A 50 -12.86 6.24 -15.03
CA ASP A 50 -12.03 7.44 -15.14
C ASP A 50 -10.54 7.06 -15.22
N PHE A 51 -10.10 6.10 -14.40
CA PHE A 51 -8.76 5.53 -14.48
C PHE A 51 -8.51 4.89 -15.83
N GLN A 52 -9.45 4.06 -16.29
CA GLN A 52 -9.37 3.40 -17.58
C GLN A 52 -9.17 4.41 -18.72
N SER A 53 -9.97 5.48 -18.77
CA SER A 53 -9.87 6.53 -19.79
C SER A 53 -8.51 7.25 -19.74
N ARG A 54 -8.02 7.57 -18.53
CA ARG A 54 -6.71 8.20 -18.35
C ARG A 54 -5.57 7.26 -18.76
N LEU A 55 -5.68 5.97 -18.47
CA LEU A 55 -4.69 4.95 -18.81
C LEU A 55 -4.59 4.78 -20.33
N ALA A 56 -5.73 4.74 -21.03
CA ALA A 56 -5.78 4.71 -22.49
C ALA A 56 -5.08 5.94 -23.11
N ALA A 57 -5.35 7.14 -22.60
CA ALA A 57 -4.71 8.36 -23.08
C ALA A 57 -3.19 8.36 -22.82
N ALA A 58 -2.76 7.90 -21.65
CA ALA A 58 -1.35 7.80 -21.28
C ALA A 58 -0.59 6.76 -22.12
N ALA A 59 -1.23 5.64 -22.46
CA ALA A 59 -0.65 4.61 -23.33
C ALA A 59 -0.41 5.14 -24.74
N VAL A 60 -1.37 5.89 -25.30
CA VAL A 60 -1.21 6.53 -26.62
C VAL A 60 -0.07 7.56 -26.61
N GLY A 61 -0.02 8.43 -25.62
CA GLY A 61 1.07 9.40 -25.50
C GLY A 61 2.45 8.75 -25.34
N THR A 62 2.51 7.62 -24.62
CA THR A 62 3.76 6.84 -24.48
C THR A 62 4.19 6.25 -25.82
N PHE A 63 3.25 5.67 -26.59
CA PHE A 63 3.52 5.13 -27.92
C PHE A 63 4.04 6.20 -28.90
N GLU A 64 3.38 7.36 -28.97
CA GLU A 64 3.79 8.49 -29.81
C GLU A 64 5.21 8.98 -29.48
N SER A 65 5.60 8.94 -28.20
CA SER A 65 6.94 9.35 -27.76
C SER A 65 8.03 8.28 -27.98
N SER A 66 7.65 7.00 -28.09
CA SER A 66 8.60 5.88 -28.09
C SER A 66 8.87 5.30 -29.49
N VAL A 67 7.97 5.51 -30.44
CA VAL A 67 8.08 4.94 -31.79
C VAL A 67 8.23 6.05 -32.82
N ASP A 68 9.36 6.07 -33.52
CA ASP A 68 9.66 7.03 -34.58
C ASP A 68 9.12 6.50 -35.91
N LEU A 69 7.86 6.83 -36.23
CA LEU A 69 7.18 6.44 -37.47
C LEU A 69 6.92 7.67 -38.36
N PRO A 70 6.83 7.50 -39.69
CA PRO A 70 6.34 8.56 -40.56
C PRO A 70 4.96 9.05 -40.11
N GLY A 71 4.78 10.37 -39.96
CA GLY A 71 3.61 10.99 -39.32
C GLY A 71 2.23 10.43 -39.70
N PRO A 72 1.92 10.16 -40.97
CA PRO A 72 0.62 9.60 -41.37
C PRO A 72 0.38 8.16 -40.87
N ILE A 73 1.44 7.38 -40.68
CA ILE A 73 1.37 6.00 -40.16
C ILE A 73 1.30 6.03 -38.64
N GLN A 74 2.03 6.96 -38.01
CA GLN A 74 2.01 7.15 -36.57
C GLN A 74 0.63 7.57 -36.07
N SER A 75 -0.03 8.53 -36.74
CA SER A 75 -1.37 8.99 -36.37
C SER A 75 -2.42 7.87 -36.51
N LEU A 76 -2.35 7.09 -37.58
CA LEU A 76 -3.26 5.96 -37.80
C LEU A 76 -3.08 4.87 -36.73
N ALA A 77 -1.83 4.57 -36.36
CA ALA A 77 -1.53 3.61 -35.29
C ALA A 77 -1.99 4.14 -33.92
N ALA A 78 -1.77 5.43 -33.63
CA ALA A 78 -2.24 6.07 -32.40
C ALA A 78 -3.77 6.08 -32.30
N ASP A 79 -4.48 6.38 -33.39
CA ASP A 79 -5.95 6.33 -33.43
C ASP A 79 -6.49 4.90 -33.30
N ALA A 80 -5.85 3.92 -33.94
CA ALA A 80 -6.20 2.52 -33.76
C ALA A 80 -5.98 2.06 -32.30
N LEU A 81 -4.87 2.44 -31.68
CA LEU A 81 -4.56 2.14 -30.28
C LEU A 81 -5.55 2.84 -29.34
N ARG A 82 -5.89 4.11 -29.62
CA ARG A 82 -6.89 4.88 -28.87
C ARG A 82 -8.24 4.19 -28.93
N ASN A 83 -8.71 3.82 -30.12
CA ASN A 83 -9.98 3.13 -30.34
C ASN A 83 -10.00 1.73 -29.68
N ALA A 84 -8.90 1.00 -29.74
CA ALA A 84 -8.77 -0.29 -29.07
C ALA A 84 -8.80 -0.11 -27.54
N ALA A 85 -8.12 0.90 -27.00
CA ALA A 85 -8.04 1.17 -25.58
C ALA A 85 -9.37 1.68 -25.01
N THR A 86 -10.10 2.57 -25.70
CA THR A 86 -11.47 2.96 -25.28
C THR A 86 -12.50 1.87 -25.51
N GLY A 87 -12.36 1.06 -26.56
CA GLY A 87 -13.24 -0.08 -26.82
C GLY A 87 -13.10 -1.17 -25.76
N MET A 88 -11.87 -1.46 -25.33
CA MET A 88 -11.57 -2.51 -24.35
C MET A 88 -12.26 -2.30 -23.00
N GLN A 89 -12.44 -1.05 -22.59
CA GLN A 89 -13.11 -0.67 -21.33
C GLN A 89 -14.55 -1.14 -21.24
N SER A 90 -15.19 -1.33 -22.39
CA SER A 90 -16.56 -1.83 -22.48
C SER A 90 -16.65 -3.36 -22.42
N TRP A 91 -15.53 -4.08 -22.47
CA TRP A 91 -15.52 -5.54 -22.46
C TRP A 91 -15.68 -6.08 -21.04
N SER A 92 -16.57 -7.06 -20.88
CA SER A 92 -16.84 -7.72 -19.59
C SER A 92 -15.61 -8.37 -18.97
N ASP A 93 -14.63 -8.73 -19.80
CA ASP A 93 -13.47 -9.52 -19.42
C ASP A 93 -12.25 -8.63 -19.09
N TYR A 94 -12.36 -7.31 -19.31
CA TYR A 94 -11.31 -6.35 -19.00
C TYR A 94 -10.88 -6.34 -17.53
N PRO A 95 -11.79 -6.31 -16.54
CA PRO A 95 -11.40 -6.34 -15.13
C PRO A 95 -10.56 -7.57 -14.77
N ALA A 96 -10.89 -8.73 -15.33
CA ALA A 96 -10.13 -9.97 -15.10
C ALA A 96 -8.74 -9.90 -15.73
N ALA A 97 -8.63 -9.34 -16.94
CA ALA A 97 -7.33 -9.14 -17.60
C ALA A 97 -6.46 -8.12 -16.85
N TRP A 98 -7.05 -7.06 -16.31
CA TRP A 98 -6.34 -6.10 -15.47
C TRP A 98 -5.85 -6.73 -14.16
N GLU A 99 -6.68 -7.53 -13.50
CA GLU A 99 -6.30 -8.24 -12.29
C GLU A 99 -5.09 -9.16 -12.53
N GLU A 100 -5.09 -9.88 -13.65
CA GLU A 100 -3.97 -10.74 -14.04
C GLU A 100 -2.70 -9.93 -14.33
N THR A 101 -2.83 -8.77 -14.98
CA THR A 101 -1.71 -7.83 -15.20
C THR A 101 -1.10 -7.41 -13.87
N VAL A 102 -1.91 -6.98 -12.91
CA VAL A 102 -1.46 -6.55 -11.59
C VAL A 102 -0.79 -7.71 -10.83
N ARG A 103 -1.38 -8.91 -10.90
CA ARG A 103 -0.87 -10.12 -10.25
C ARG A 103 0.48 -10.56 -10.81
N ASN A 104 0.62 -10.61 -12.13
CA ASN A 104 1.88 -10.96 -12.79
C ASN A 104 2.97 -9.93 -12.48
N SER A 105 2.61 -8.65 -12.54
CA SER A 105 3.51 -7.56 -12.16
C SER A 105 3.98 -7.69 -10.72
N HIS A 106 3.09 -8.06 -9.78
CA HIS A 106 3.48 -8.30 -8.39
C HIS A 106 4.51 -9.42 -8.27
N ARG A 107 4.29 -10.56 -8.92
CA ARG A 107 5.24 -11.69 -8.92
C ARG A 107 6.60 -11.29 -9.48
N LEU A 108 6.64 -10.61 -10.62
CA LEU A 108 7.89 -10.14 -11.23
C LEU A 108 8.69 -9.19 -10.32
N ASN A 109 8.00 -8.38 -9.51
CA ASN A 109 8.63 -7.40 -8.64
C ASN A 109 8.94 -7.90 -7.21
N PHE A 110 8.15 -8.82 -6.66
CA PHE A 110 8.23 -9.28 -5.26
C PHE A 110 8.63 -10.75 -5.07
N GLY A 111 8.60 -11.62 -6.10
CA GLY A 111 8.83 -13.05 -5.90
C GLY A 111 9.30 -13.85 -7.11
N ALA A 112 10.49 -14.45 -6.99
CA ALA A 112 10.94 -15.79 -7.43
C ALA A 112 10.47 -16.42 -8.77
N ALA A 113 9.92 -15.67 -9.72
CA ALA A 113 9.73 -16.18 -11.09
C ALA A 113 11.11 -16.36 -11.75
N PRO A 114 11.35 -17.41 -12.56
CA PRO A 114 12.50 -17.44 -13.44
C PRO A 114 12.42 -16.19 -14.32
N GLN A 115 13.33 -15.25 -14.07
CA GLN A 115 13.35 -14.00 -14.80
C GLN A 115 13.68 -14.35 -16.26
N THR A 116 12.78 -14.01 -17.18
CA THR A 116 13.10 -13.86 -18.60
C THR A 116 14.30 -12.92 -18.73
N GLU A 117 15.16 -13.09 -19.75
CA GLU A 117 16.35 -12.23 -19.93
C GLU A 117 15.99 -10.72 -19.94
N GLU A 118 14.80 -10.38 -20.43
CA GLU A 118 14.23 -9.02 -20.39
C GLU A 118 13.86 -8.55 -18.97
N ALA A 119 13.26 -9.40 -18.14
CA ALA A 119 12.97 -9.06 -16.74
C ALA A 119 14.26 -8.96 -15.89
N ALA A 120 15.27 -9.79 -16.20
CA ALA A 120 16.57 -9.82 -15.53
C ALA A 120 17.48 -8.63 -15.88
N THR A 121 17.32 -8.08 -17.08
CA THR A 121 18.05 -6.88 -17.53
C THR A 121 17.43 -5.59 -17.02
N THR A 122 16.15 -5.61 -16.64
CA THR A 122 15.49 -4.44 -16.04
C THR A 122 15.78 -4.36 -14.54
N THR A 123 16.48 -3.30 -14.13
CA THR A 123 16.69 -3.00 -12.70
C THR A 123 15.50 -2.25 -12.08
N ALA A 124 14.53 -1.85 -12.91
CA ALA A 124 13.33 -1.10 -12.54
C ALA A 124 12.17 -2.00 -12.08
N LEU A 125 11.12 -1.38 -11.51
CA LEU A 125 9.82 -2.01 -11.31
C LEU A 125 9.11 -2.18 -12.65
N VAL A 126 8.44 -3.31 -12.87
CA VAL A 126 7.84 -3.68 -14.16
C VAL A 126 6.34 -3.93 -14.06
N LEU A 127 5.58 -3.50 -15.06
CA LEU A 127 4.17 -3.82 -15.29
C LEU A 127 4.03 -4.80 -16.47
N ASP A 128 3.48 -5.98 -16.25
CA ASP A 128 3.15 -6.96 -17.30
C ASP A 128 1.78 -6.65 -17.92
N ILE A 129 1.77 -5.97 -19.05
CA ILE A 129 0.56 -5.70 -19.83
C ILE A 129 0.21 -6.85 -20.80
N GLY A 130 0.95 -7.96 -20.78
CA GLY A 130 0.69 -9.15 -21.59
C GLY A 130 -0.76 -9.65 -21.53
N PRO A 131 -1.42 -9.74 -20.36
CA PRO A 131 -2.84 -10.08 -20.25
C PRO A 131 -3.77 -9.15 -21.04
N LEU A 132 -3.56 -7.82 -20.97
CA LEU A 132 -4.34 -6.85 -21.74
C LEU A 132 -4.10 -7.00 -23.24
N VAL A 133 -2.86 -7.24 -23.63
CA VAL A 133 -2.46 -7.45 -25.02
C VAL A 133 -3.10 -8.73 -25.60
N ARG A 134 -3.19 -9.80 -24.81
CA ARG A 134 -3.93 -11.02 -25.19
C ARG A 134 -5.43 -10.75 -25.35
N LEU A 135 -6.01 -9.94 -24.47
CA LEU A 135 -7.42 -9.55 -24.59
C LEU A 135 -7.69 -8.79 -25.90
N ILE A 136 -6.82 -7.85 -26.31
CA ILE A 136 -6.92 -7.18 -27.62
C ILE A 136 -6.87 -8.20 -28.76
N ARG A 137 -5.89 -9.11 -28.72
CA ARG A 137 -5.70 -10.13 -29.74
C ARG A 137 -6.95 -10.99 -29.90
N ASP A 138 -7.54 -11.44 -28.80
CA ASP A 138 -8.65 -12.39 -28.81
C ASP A 138 -9.92 -11.73 -29.39
N HIS A 139 -10.25 -10.51 -29.00
CA HIS A 139 -11.35 -9.75 -29.59
C HIS A 139 -11.10 -9.34 -31.05
N PHE A 140 -9.86 -9.00 -31.41
CA PHE A 140 -9.50 -8.70 -32.80
C PHE A 140 -9.63 -9.94 -33.70
N ALA A 141 -9.19 -11.10 -33.22
CA ALA A 141 -9.32 -12.37 -33.93
C ALA A 141 -10.79 -12.79 -34.07
N GLU A 142 -11.63 -12.52 -33.08
CA GLU A 142 -13.08 -12.75 -33.18
C GLU A 142 -13.73 -11.87 -34.25
N ALA A 143 -13.38 -10.57 -34.28
CA ALA A 143 -13.95 -9.61 -35.22
C ALA A 143 -13.46 -9.80 -36.67
N THR A 144 -12.19 -10.18 -36.87
CA THR A 144 -11.54 -10.19 -38.20
C THR A 144 -11.18 -11.58 -38.71
N ARG A 145 -11.22 -12.61 -37.85
CA ARG A 145 -10.69 -13.97 -38.09
C ARG A 145 -9.19 -14.05 -38.37
N ILE A 146 -8.44 -12.98 -38.14
CA ILE A 146 -6.99 -12.94 -38.32
C ILE A 146 -6.32 -13.21 -36.96
N ARG A 147 -5.39 -14.17 -36.91
CA ARG A 147 -4.60 -14.45 -35.70
C ARG A 147 -3.30 -13.65 -35.75
N LEU A 148 -3.09 -12.82 -34.74
CA LEU A 148 -1.84 -12.12 -34.51
C LEU A 148 -1.00 -12.92 -33.51
N ASP A 149 0.28 -13.08 -33.81
CA ASP A 149 1.25 -13.65 -32.87
C ASP A 149 1.72 -12.53 -31.95
N VAL A 150 1.49 -12.68 -30.65
CA VAL A 150 1.78 -11.63 -29.68
C VAL A 150 2.55 -12.22 -28.49
N PRO A 151 3.61 -11.54 -28.00
CA PRO A 151 4.42 -12.04 -26.90
C PRO A 151 3.58 -12.41 -25.67
N ALA A 152 3.99 -13.48 -24.98
CA ALA A 152 3.32 -13.93 -23.76
C ALA A 152 3.42 -12.92 -22.61
N GLU A 153 4.52 -12.15 -22.58
CA GLU A 153 4.80 -11.08 -21.62
C GLU A 153 5.03 -9.79 -22.39
N SER A 154 4.49 -8.68 -21.88
CA SER A 154 4.79 -7.35 -22.43
C SER A 154 5.07 -6.42 -21.27
N LEU A 155 6.34 -6.08 -21.10
CA LEU A 155 6.87 -5.45 -19.91
C LEU A 155 7.00 -3.94 -20.10
N VAL A 156 6.33 -3.16 -19.26
CA VAL A 156 6.48 -1.70 -19.20
C VAL A 156 7.22 -1.33 -17.93
N SER A 157 8.35 -0.63 -18.07
CA SER A 157 9.07 -0.09 -16.92
C SER A 157 8.26 1.00 -16.23
N LEU A 158 8.14 0.91 -14.90
CA LEU A 158 7.39 1.83 -14.06
C LEU A 158 8.27 2.87 -13.35
N GLY A 159 9.59 2.68 -13.29
CA GLY A 159 10.45 3.59 -12.52
C GLY A 159 11.95 3.33 -12.64
N GLU A 160 12.71 3.91 -11.72
CA GLU A 160 14.17 3.80 -11.70
C GLU A 160 14.67 2.56 -10.91
N PRO A 161 15.91 2.10 -11.18
CA PRO A 161 16.60 1.06 -10.40
C PRO A 161 16.60 1.25 -8.88
N SER A 162 16.69 2.51 -8.44
CA SER A 162 16.73 2.89 -7.02
C SER A 162 15.44 2.51 -6.27
N HIS A 163 14.30 2.49 -6.97
CA HIS A 163 13.00 2.13 -6.39
C HIS A 163 12.92 0.64 -6.04
N ARG A 164 13.56 -0.22 -6.84
CA ARG A 164 13.58 -1.68 -6.60
C ARG A 164 14.29 -2.04 -5.29
N GLN A 165 15.41 -1.38 -4.99
CA GLN A 165 16.12 -1.59 -3.72
C GLN A 165 15.29 -1.21 -2.48
N LEU A 166 14.47 -0.15 -2.58
CA LEU A 166 13.55 0.23 -1.51
C LEU A 166 12.47 -0.83 -1.32
N VAL A 167 11.90 -1.33 -2.42
CA VAL A 167 10.90 -2.40 -2.41
C VAL A 167 11.46 -3.69 -1.82
N GLU A 168 12.68 -4.09 -2.18
CA GLU A 168 13.35 -5.27 -1.62
C GLU A 168 13.56 -5.15 -0.11
N ARG A 169 14.02 -3.99 0.38
CA ARG A 169 14.16 -3.73 1.82
C ARG A 169 12.81 -3.83 2.52
N VAL A 170 11.79 -3.20 1.96
CA VAL A 170 10.43 -3.25 2.50
C VAL A 170 9.90 -4.69 2.54
N ALA A 171 10.09 -5.46 1.47
CA ALA A 171 9.69 -6.86 1.39
C ALA A 171 10.43 -7.75 2.40
N ALA A 172 11.69 -7.44 2.72
CA ALA A 172 12.46 -8.17 3.73
C ALA A 172 12.04 -7.86 5.16
N PHE A 173 11.71 -6.60 5.48
CA PHE A 173 11.42 -6.17 6.86
C PHE A 173 9.93 -6.15 7.21
N ALA A 174 9.04 -5.86 6.27
CA ALA A 174 7.60 -5.77 6.54
C ALA A 174 7.03 -7.08 7.13
N PRO A 175 7.39 -8.29 6.68
CA PRO A 175 6.89 -9.55 7.25
C PRO A 175 7.30 -9.76 8.72
N LEU A 176 8.32 -9.04 9.22
CA LEU A 176 8.77 -9.12 10.61
C LEU A 176 7.93 -8.27 11.57
N TRP A 177 6.83 -7.66 11.11
CA TRP A 177 5.94 -6.82 11.92
C TRP A 177 5.45 -7.52 13.20
N TRP A 178 5.25 -8.84 13.16
CA TRP A 178 4.76 -9.63 14.29
C TRP A 178 5.72 -9.63 15.47
N LEU A 179 7.03 -9.52 15.24
CA LEU A 179 8.05 -9.40 16.31
C LEU A 179 7.87 -8.11 17.07
N ALA A 180 7.68 -7.00 16.34
CA ALA A 180 7.41 -5.69 16.94
C ALA A 180 6.06 -5.68 17.66
N ALA A 181 5.01 -6.28 17.07
CA ALA A 181 3.70 -6.39 17.69
C ALA A 181 3.73 -7.22 18.98
N ALA A 182 4.40 -8.38 18.97
CA ALA A 182 4.57 -9.22 20.15
C ALA A 182 5.36 -8.48 21.25
N GLY A 183 6.43 -7.78 20.88
CA GLY A 183 7.20 -6.94 21.80
C GLY A 183 6.35 -5.83 22.42
N ALA A 184 5.50 -5.16 21.61
CA ALA A 184 4.60 -4.12 22.07
C ALA A 184 3.57 -4.66 23.09
N LEU A 185 3.01 -5.85 22.82
CA LEU A 185 2.08 -6.53 23.72
C LEU A 185 2.77 -6.87 25.06
N LEU A 186 3.94 -7.50 25.01
CA LEU A 186 4.70 -7.87 26.20
C LEU A 186 5.12 -6.65 27.02
N ALA A 187 5.53 -5.56 26.37
CA ALA A 187 5.88 -4.30 27.03
C ALA A 187 4.66 -3.67 27.72
N SER A 188 3.51 -3.68 27.05
CA SER A 188 2.24 -3.19 27.62
C SER A 188 1.80 -4.00 28.84
N LEU A 189 1.88 -5.33 28.75
CA LEU A 189 1.55 -6.23 29.87
C LEU A 189 2.50 -6.02 31.05
N ARG A 190 3.81 -5.87 30.79
CA ARG A 190 4.79 -5.56 31.84
C ARG A 190 4.55 -4.21 32.49
N ALA A 191 4.20 -3.18 31.71
CA ALA A 191 3.85 -1.88 32.24
C ALA A 191 2.63 -1.96 33.17
N LEU A 192 1.58 -2.68 32.77
CA LEU A 192 0.38 -2.92 33.57
C LEU A 192 0.66 -3.73 34.85
N ALA A 193 1.52 -4.74 34.77
CA ALA A 193 1.89 -5.57 35.92
C ALA A 193 2.75 -4.82 36.96
N ALA A 194 3.67 -3.96 36.50
CA ALA A 194 4.54 -3.17 37.39
C ALA A 194 3.83 -1.96 38.02
N ALA A 195 2.75 -1.47 37.40
CA ALA A 195 2.10 -0.23 37.81
C ALA A 195 1.26 -0.39 39.09
N ARG A 196 1.52 0.50 40.05
CA ARG A 196 0.68 0.65 41.26
C ARG A 196 -0.68 1.30 40.97
N ARG A 197 -0.79 2.05 39.86
CA ARG A 197 -2.01 2.70 39.36
C ARG A 197 -2.25 2.31 37.90
N ARG A 198 -2.84 1.13 37.68
CA ARG A 198 -3.10 0.57 36.34
C ARG A 198 -3.91 1.50 35.43
N SER A 199 -4.79 2.30 36.01
CA SER A 199 -5.59 3.30 35.29
C SER A 199 -4.74 4.40 34.63
N LEU A 200 -3.66 4.86 35.27
CA LEU A 200 -2.78 5.86 34.66
C LEU A 200 -2.02 5.30 33.45
N VAL A 201 -1.63 4.02 33.49
CA VAL A 201 -0.99 3.37 32.34
C VAL A 201 -1.92 3.36 31.13
N LEU A 202 -3.20 3.04 31.32
CA LEU A 202 -4.20 3.07 30.25
C LEU A 202 -4.41 4.48 29.68
N VAL A 203 -4.38 5.52 30.53
CA VAL A 203 -4.45 6.91 30.06
C VAL A 203 -3.25 7.24 29.16
N PHE A 204 -2.02 6.91 29.58
CA PHE A 204 -0.83 7.18 28.77
C PHE A 204 -0.79 6.33 27.49
N LEU A 205 -1.24 5.08 27.55
CA LEU A 205 -1.27 4.19 26.39
C LEU A 205 -2.32 4.67 25.37
N GLY A 206 -3.49 5.12 25.85
CA GLY A 206 -4.53 5.71 25.00
C GLY A 206 -4.11 7.04 24.39
N LEU A 207 -3.52 7.95 25.16
CA LEU A 207 -2.96 9.21 24.64
C LEU A 207 -1.84 8.96 23.63
N GLY A 208 -0.92 8.04 23.94
CA GLY A 208 0.15 7.65 23.04
C GLY A 208 -0.38 7.02 21.75
N GLY A 209 -1.38 6.15 21.83
CA GLY A 209 -2.02 5.56 20.65
C GLY A 209 -2.73 6.59 19.77
N LEU A 210 -3.40 7.58 20.37
CA LEU A 210 -3.98 8.71 19.63
C LEU A 210 -2.90 9.57 18.95
N ALA A 211 -1.79 9.83 19.65
CA ALA A 211 -0.65 10.54 19.08
C ALA A 211 -0.02 9.77 17.90
N LEU A 212 0.07 8.44 17.99
CA LEU A 212 0.52 7.59 16.88
C LEU A 212 -0.45 7.63 15.70
N ALA A 213 -1.77 7.58 15.94
CA ALA A 213 -2.75 7.70 14.87
C ALA A 213 -2.65 9.04 14.12
N ALA A 214 -2.47 10.13 14.87
CA ALA A 214 -2.22 11.45 14.29
C ALA A 214 -0.89 11.49 13.51
N LEU A 215 0.18 10.91 14.07
CA LEU A 215 1.50 10.81 13.44
C LEU A 215 1.44 10.02 12.13
N TRP A 216 0.73 8.89 12.09
CA TRP A 216 0.57 8.08 10.88
C TRP A 216 -0.24 8.79 9.80
N THR A 217 -1.29 9.52 10.20
CA THR A 217 -2.10 10.30 9.26
C THR A 217 -1.24 11.38 8.59
N ALA A 218 -0.57 12.22 9.39
CA ALA A 218 0.34 13.24 8.87
C ALA A 218 1.52 12.64 8.08
N GLY A 219 2.07 11.52 8.55
CA GLY A 219 3.14 10.80 7.89
C GLY A 219 2.74 10.27 6.51
N SER A 220 1.49 9.81 6.34
CA SER A 220 0.97 9.32 5.05
C SER A 220 0.77 10.43 4.01
N ASP A 221 0.40 11.63 4.47
CA ASP A 221 0.30 12.81 3.62
C ASP A 221 1.68 13.22 3.12
N LEU A 222 2.64 13.35 4.04
CA LEU A 222 4.02 13.68 3.72
C LEU A 222 4.67 12.65 2.80
N ALA A 223 4.53 11.35 3.14
CA ALA A 223 5.13 10.26 2.37
C ALA A 223 4.62 10.24 0.94
N GLY A 224 3.31 10.39 0.72
CA GLY A 224 2.83 10.42 -0.65
C GLY A 224 3.12 11.74 -1.39
N GLY A 225 3.40 12.85 -0.69
CA GLY A 225 3.95 14.04 -1.34
C GLY A 225 5.37 13.77 -1.87
N ILE A 226 6.20 13.10 -1.07
CA ILE A 226 7.56 12.69 -1.47
C ILE A 226 7.50 11.68 -2.63
N VAL A 227 6.68 10.63 -2.51
CA VAL A 227 6.53 9.60 -3.55
C VAL A 227 5.90 10.17 -4.82
N GLY A 228 4.93 11.06 -4.69
CA GLY A 228 4.31 11.76 -5.83
C GLY A 228 5.32 12.55 -6.65
N ASN A 229 6.35 13.12 -6.01
CA ASN A 229 7.41 13.87 -6.68
C ASN A 229 8.52 12.99 -7.30
N LEU A 230 8.50 11.67 -7.09
CA LEU A 230 9.47 10.78 -7.74
C LEU A 230 9.24 10.75 -9.26
N ALA A 231 10.33 10.73 -10.01
CA ALA A 231 10.26 10.63 -11.46
C ALA A 231 9.62 9.29 -11.86
N SER A 232 8.72 9.36 -12.85
CA SER A 232 8.09 8.20 -13.48
C SER A 232 8.70 7.97 -14.85
N ALA A 233 8.81 6.70 -15.26
CA ALA A 233 9.42 6.35 -16.53
C ALA A 233 8.62 6.85 -17.75
N ASN A 234 7.29 6.93 -17.62
CA ASN A 234 6.37 7.38 -18.66
C ASN A 234 5.04 7.86 -18.04
N GLY A 235 4.13 8.37 -18.88
CA GLY A 235 2.82 8.87 -18.44
C GLY A 235 1.92 7.80 -17.83
N VAL A 236 2.02 6.55 -18.29
CA VAL A 236 1.28 5.41 -17.73
C VAL A 236 1.74 5.10 -16.31
N ALA A 237 3.06 5.08 -16.09
CA ALA A 237 3.67 4.89 -14.79
C ALA A 237 3.30 6.02 -13.82
N GLU A 238 3.27 7.27 -14.28
CA GLU A 238 2.87 8.42 -13.47
C GLU A 238 1.41 8.30 -13.02
N LEU A 239 0.50 8.00 -13.94
CA LEU A 239 -0.91 7.82 -13.62
C LEU A 239 -1.12 6.67 -12.63
N PHE A 240 -0.53 5.50 -12.91
CA PHE A 240 -0.63 4.35 -12.02
C PHE A 240 -0.09 4.68 -10.62
N LYS A 241 1.05 5.35 -10.52
CA LYS A 241 1.65 5.79 -9.25
C LYS A 241 0.68 6.68 -8.46
N GLN A 242 0.09 7.69 -9.08
CA GLN A 242 -0.81 8.64 -8.40
C GLN A 242 -2.08 7.96 -7.88
N GLU A 243 -2.69 7.11 -8.68
CA GLU A 243 -3.95 6.43 -8.36
C GLU A 243 -3.74 5.32 -7.34
N PHE A 244 -2.65 4.56 -7.49
CA PHE A 244 -2.24 3.58 -6.50
C PHE A 244 -1.94 4.25 -5.16
N LEU A 245 -1.20 5.37 -5.16
CA LEU A 245 -0.87 6.10 -3.93
C LEU A 245 -2.12 6.66 -3.24
N THR A 246 -3.08 7.16 -4.01
CA THR A 246 -4.37 7.64 -3.49
C THR A 246 -5.15 6.50 -2.85
N THR A 247 -5.28 5.37 -3.54
CA THR A 247 -5.98 4.18 -3.04
C THR A 247 -5.28 3.60 -1.79
N ALA A 248 -3.95 3.52 -1.82
CA ALA A 248 -3.13 3.06 -0.70
C ALA A 248 -3.30 3.95 0.54
N ARG A 249 -3.30 5.28 0.37
CA ARG A 249 -3.54 6.25 1.46
C ARG A 249 -4.93 6.07 2.07
N THR A 250 -5.96 5.94 1.26
CA THR A 250 -7.32 5.70 1.76
C THR A 250 -7.40 4.38 2.53
N GLY A 251 -6.77 3.31 2.01
CA GLY A 251 -6.69 2.01 2.69
C GLY A 251 -5.95 2.07 4.03
N PHE A 252 -4.84 2.81 4.10
CA PHE A 252 -4.11 3.02 5.35
C PHE A 252 -4.87 3.92 6.33
N GLY A 253 -5.61 4.91 5.82
CA GLY A 253 -6.47 5.80 6.62
C GLY A 253 -7.55 5.05 7.41
N GLN A 254 -8.07 3.94 6.89
CA GLN A 254 -8.99 3.08 7.65
C GLN A 254 -8.30 2.43 8.85
N TRP A 255 -7.04 2.02 8.71
CA TRP A 255 -6.26 1.45 9.82
C TRP A 255 -5.95 2.49 10.89
N THR A 256 -5.58 3.71 10.49
CA THR A 256 -5.32 4.80 11.44
C THR A 256 -6.59 5.20 12.18
N LEU A 257 -7.75 5.23 11.51
CA LEU A 257 -9.05 5.46 12.13
C LEU A 257 -9.37 4.39 13.19
N ILE A 258 -9.23 3.10 12.85
CA ILE A 258 -9.47 2.00 13.79
C ILE A 258 -8.53 2.13 15.00
N ALA A 259 -7.25 2.40 14.76
CA ALA A 259 -6.28 2.59 15.84
C ALA A 259 -6.64 3.79 16.73
N ALA A 260 -7.11 4.90 16.16
CA ALA A 260 -7.58 6.06 16.90
C ALA A 260 -8.80 5.72 17.78
N VAL A 261 -9.78 5.00 17.24
CA VAL A 261 -10.97 4.56 17.99
C VAL A 261 -10.59 3.64 19.15
N VAL A 262 -9.77 2.62 18.90
CA VAL A 262 -9.29 1.69 19.94
C VAL A 262 -8.53 2.45 21.03
N SER A 263 -7.62 3.35 20.63
CA SER A 263 -6.85 4.17 21.58
C SER A 263 -7.73 5.11 22.40
N GLY A 264 -8.77 5.68 21.78
CA GLY A 264 -9.78 6.50 22.44
C GLY A 264 -10.56 5.72 23.49
N VAL A 265 -10.99 4.50 23.18
CA VAL A 265 -11.66 3.61 24.15
C VAL A 265 -10.73 3.29 25.33
N VAL A 266 -9.47 2.93 25.06
CA VAL A 266 -8.47 2.66 26.10
C VAL A 266 -8.26 3.88 27.00
N LEU A 267 -8.19 5.07 26.42
CA LEU A 267 -8.08 6.34 27.17
C LEU A 267 -9.28 6.55 28.09
N VAL A 268 -10.51 6.41 27.58
CA VAL A 268 -11.74 6.60 28.37
C VAL A 268 -11.80 5.61 29.54
N VAL A 269 -11.49 4.33 29.30
CA VAL A 269 -11.42 3.31 30.36
C VAL A 269 -10.37 3.68 31.41
N GLY A 270 -9.19 4.16 30.98
CA GLY A 270 -8.15 4.65 31.86
C GLY A 270 -8.62 5.82 32.75
N ILE A 271 -9.30 6.81 32.16
CA ILE A 271 -9.84 7.98 32.87
C ILE A 271 -10.85 7.53 33.92
N ILE A 272 -11.85 6.72 33.54
CA ILE A 272 -12.88 6.21 34.47
C ILE A 272 -12.23 5.46 35.63
N GLY A 273 -11.29 4.55 35.34
CA GLY A 273 -10.57 3.81 36.36
C GLY A 273 -9.73 4.70 37.29
N SER A 274 -9.18 5.81 36.79
CA SER A 274 -8.40 6.76 37.58
C SER A 274 -9.28 7.52 38.59
N VAL A 275 -10.47 7.94 38.16
CA VAL A 275 -11.45 8.64 39.00
C VAL A 275 -12.01 7.72 40.09
N VAL A 276 -12.33 6.46 39.74
CA VAL A 276 -12.86 5.48 40.72
C VAL A 276 -11.82 5.12 41.77
N SER A 277 -10.57 4.87 41.38
CA SER A 277 -9.49 4.52 42.31
C SER A 277 -9.09 5.69 43.23
N GLY A 278 -9.10 6.93 42.73
CA GLY A 278 -8.85 8.13 43.55
C GLY A 278 -9.90 8.37 44.64
N ARG A 279 -11.15 7.96 44.40
CA ARG A 279 -12.26 8.06 45.37
C ARG A 279 -12.20 7.04 46.50
N GLN A 280 -11.60 5.87 46.29
CA GLN A 280 -11.46 4.85 47.35
C GLN A 280 -10.36 5.22 48.36
N GLY A 281 -9.23 5.78 47.89
CA GLY A 281 -8.15 6.22 48.78
C GLY A 281 -8.52 7.39 49.71
N SER A 282 -9.44 8.24 49.29
CA SER A 282 -9.94 9.38 50.09
C SER A 282 -11.00 8.97 51.13
N ARG A 283 -11.71 7.85 50.93
CA ARG A 283 -12.64 7.30 51.93
C ARG A 283 -11.92 6.58 53.07
N SER A 284 -10.81 5.90 52.80
CA SER A 284 -10.00 5.21 53.83
C SER A 284 -9.25 6.16 54.77
N ALA A 285 -9.04 7.43 54.40
CA ALA A 285 -8.37 8.42 55.24
C ALA A 285 -9.32 9.18 56.18
N ARG A 286 -10.63 8.88 56.13
CA ARG A 286 -11.67 9.52 56.96
C ARG A 286 -12.33 8.57 57.96
N SER A 287 -11.86 7.33 58.08
CA SER A 287 -12.24 6.37 59.13
C SER A 287 -11.08 6.18 60.09
#